data_AF-A0A7W4YJD8-F1
#
_entry.id   AF-A0A7W4YJD8-F1
#
_cell.length_a   1.000
_cell.length_b   1.000
_cell.length_c   1.000
_cell.angle_alpha   90.00
_cell.angle_beta   90.00
_cell.angle_gamma   90.00
#
_symmetry.space_group_name_H-M   'P 1'
#
loop_
_entity.id
_entity.type
_entity.pdbx_description
1 polymer ?
#
loop_
_entity_poly.entity_id
_entity_poly.type
_entity_poly.pdbx_seq_one_letter_code
_entity_poly.pdbx_strand_id
1 'polypeptide(L)'
;MIRVVLFDLDGVIRHFDPAHAVDIEERHGLAAGTLESIAFAKPLIDDVTTGRISRAEWLCQVGDTVGSAAAVAEWGRQPTVVDETVLELSDELRGLGLRTAVLTNGTDTIRAEIDAMGIGNRFDAFFNSAEIGFVKPDIRAFRHVLDALVVEAEDVFFTDDSASKLVGADSLSIRTHLFAGVDDLRGHLRQAGVDVALHGSESIRASHRRPGR
;
A
#
# COMPACT_ATOMS: atom_id res chain seq x y z
N MET A 1 -1.90 -13.26 19.15
CA MET A 1 -1.50 -14.16 18.03
C MET A 1 -1.90 -13.44 16.76
N ILE A 2 -1.09 -13.41 15.70
CA ILE A 2 -1.48 -12.63 14.51
C ILE A 2 -2.79 -13.20 13.91
N ARG A 3 -3.78 -12.31 13.74
CA ARG A 3 -5.09 -12.58 13.14
C ARG A 3 -5.37 -11.69 11.94
N VAL A 4 -4.68 -10.55 11.84
CA VAL A 4 -4.84 -9.57 10.76
C VAL A 4 -3.47 -9.26 10.18
N VAL A 5 -3.37 -9.28 8.86
CA VAL A 5 -2.24 -8.68 8.15
C VAL A 5 -2.72 -7.41 7.45
N LEU A 6 -2.16 -6.29 7.86
CA LEU A 6 -2.46 -4.96 7.34
C LEU A 6 -1.34 -4.57 6.36
N PHE A 7 -1.73 -4.16 5.16
CA PHE A 7 -0.80 -3.77 4.09
C PHE A 7 -0.93 -2.29 3.78
N ASP A 8 0.15 -1.63 3.38
CA ASP A 8 0.05 -0.43 2.57
C ASP A 8 -0.42 -0.76 1.14
N LEU A 9 -0.87 0.26 0.41
CA LEU A 9 -1.21 0.19 -1.00
C LEU A 9 -0.02 0.58 -1.88
N ASP A 10 0.40 1.84 -1.82
CA ASP A 10 1.43 2.38 -2.71
C ASP A 10 2.82 1.93 -2.24
N GLY A 11 3.63 1.40 -3.16
CA GLY A 11 4.94 0.82 -2.83
C GLY A 11 4.89 -0.61 -2.29
N VAL A 12 3.70 -1.14 -2.00
CA VAL A 12 3.49 -2.54 -1.55
C VAL A 12 2.61 -3.32 -2.54
N ILE A 13 1.34 -2.95 -2.71
CA ILE A 13 0.40 -3.63 -3.62
C ILE A 13 0.39 -2.99 -5.00
N ARG A 14 0.61 -1.67 -5.06
CA ARG A 14 0.52 -0.85 -6.27
C ARG A 14 1.80 -0.05 -6.46
N HIS A 15 2.30 -0.04 -7.69
CA HIS A 15 3.53 0.66 -8.06
C HIS A 15 3.28 1.63 -9.21
N PHE A 16 4.06 2.71 -9.18
CA PHE A 16 4.14 3.72 -10.22
C PHE A 16 5.53 3.68 -10.84
N ASP A 17 5.65 4.01 -12.12
CA ASP A 17 6.94 4.12 -12.79
C ASP A 17 7.59 5.49 -12.46
N PRO A 18 8.72 5.53 -11.74
CA PRO A 18 9.39 6.79 -11.40
C PRO A 18 9.85 7.56 -12.64
N ALA A 19 10.10 6.89 -13.76
CA ALA A 19 10.49 7.55 -15.01
C ALA A 19 9.33 8.37 -15.59
N HIS A 20 8.07 8.03 -15.27
CA HIS A 20 6.91 8.68 -15.86
C HIS A 20 6.83 10.17 -15.50
N ALA A 21 7.10 10.53 -14.24
CA ALA A 21 7.11 11.93 -13.82
C ALA A 21 8.22 12.71 -14.53
N VAL A 22 9.43 12.13 -14.63
CA VAL A 22 10.59 12.72 -15.31
C VAL A 22 10.28 12.96 -16.79
N ASP A 23 9.75 11.95 -17.47
CA ASP A 23 9.42 12.04 -18.89
C ASP A 23 8.35 13.11 -19.18
N ILE A 24 7.37 13.28 -18.27
CA ILE A 24 6.37 14.36 -18.36
C ILE A 24 7.05 15.71 -18.17
N GLU A 25 7.89 15.86 -17.15
CA GLU A 25 8.60 17.11 -16.89
C GLU A 25 9.43 17.52 -18.10
N GLU A 26 10.17 16.60 -18.71
CA GLU A 26 10.94 16.85 -19.93
C GLU A 26 10.05 17.29 -21.10
N ARG A 27 8.95 16.56 -21.36
CA ARG A 27 8.01 16.91 -22.46
C ARG A 27 7.37 18.28 -22.29
N HIS A 28 7.11 18.68 -21.04
CA HIS A 28 6.45 19.95 -20.71
C HIS A 28 7.45 21.07 -20.39
N GLY A 29 8.76 20.82 -20.46
CA GLY A 29 9.81 21.81 -20.23
C GLY A 29 9.93 22.25 -18.76
N LEU A 30 9.56 21.38 -17.82
CA LEU A 30 9.67 21.59 -16.38
C LEU A 30 11.04 21.16 -15.87
N ALA A 31 11.47 21.74 -14.73
CA ALA A 31 12.66 21.25 -14.05
C ALA A 31 12.39 19.88 -13.42
N ALA A 32 13.40 19.01 -13.37
CA ALA A 32 13.27 17.67 -12.80
C ALA A 32 12.80 17.72 -11.33
N GLY A 33 11.82 16.90 -10.98
CA GLY A 33 11.20 16.78 -9.65
C GLY A 33 10.21 17.89 -9.31
N THR A 34 9.89 18.81 -10.22
CA THR A 34 8.94 19.89 -9.99
C THR A 34 7.55 19.37 -9.63
N LEU A 35 7.04 18.37 -10.36
CA LEU A 35 5.68 17.86 -10.16
C LEU A 35 5.53 17.28 -8.75
N GLU A 36 6.39 16.33 -8.39
CA GLU A 36 6.30 15.62 -7.11
C GLU A 36 6.67 16.51 -5.92
N SER A 37 7.67 17.39 -6.06
CA SER A 37 8.06 18.29 -4.97
C SER A 37 6.93 19.24 -4.58
N ILE A 38 6.13 19.70 -5.54
CA ILE A 38 4.96 20.55 -5.28
C ILE A 38 3.78 19.70 -4.81
N ALA A 39 3.48 18.59 -5.50
CA ALA A 39 2.33 17.75 -5.21
C ALA A 39 2.38 17.15 -3.80
N PHE A 40 3.57 16.76 -3.34
CA PHE A 40 3.79 16.14 -2.04
C PHE A 40 4.24 17.14 -0.95
N ALA A 41 4.30 18.44 -1.25
CA ALA A 41 4.58 19.46 -0.24
C ALA A 41 3.38 19.72 0.67
N LYS A 42 3.67 20.11 1.92
CA LYS A 42 2.66 20.63 2.84
C LYS A 42 2.30 22.08 2.48
N PRO A 43 1.02 22.48 2.64
CA PRO A 43 -0.08 21.70 3.21
C PRO A 43 -0.82 20.79 2.21
N LEU A 44 -0.57 20.92 0.90
CA LEU A 44 -1.33 20.23 -0.17
C LEU A 44 -1.47 18.72 0.06
N ILE A 45 -0.36 18.03 0.36
CA ILE A 45 -0.40 16.59 0.59
C ILE A 45 -1.24 16.22 1.80
N ASP A 46 -1.14 16.98 2.89
CA ASP A 46 -1.90 16.73 4.11
C ASP A 46 -3.39 16.98 3.85
N ASP A 47 -3.73 18.01 3.08
CA ASP A 47 -5.12 18.38 2.78
C ASP A 47 -5.81 17.31 1.93
N VAL A 48 -5.18 16.86 0.84
CA VAL A 48 -5.77 15.83 -0.03
C VAL A 48 -5.84 14.48 0.67
N THR A 49 -4.81 14.10 1.43
CA THR A 49 -4.76 12.79 2.10
C THR A 49 -5.59 12.71 3.37
N THR A 50 -6.12 13.83 3.87
CA THR A 50 -7.09 13.83 4.99
C THR A 50 -8.51 14.20 4.54
N GLY A 51 -8.74 14.26 3.22
CA GLY A 51 -10.06 14.53 2.65
C GLY A 51 -10.53 15.97 2.81
N ARG A 52 -9.64 16.92 3.11
CA ARG A 52 -9.98 18.36 3.16
C ARG A 52 -10.17 18.96 1.77
N ILE A 53 -9.51 18.42 0.77
CA ILE A 53 -9.71 18.72 -0.65
C ILE A 53 -9.80 17.41 -1.44
N SER A 54 -10.52 17.44 -2.55
CA SER A 54 -10.57 16.33 -3.51
C SER A 54 -9.27 16.20 -4.30
N ARG A 55 -9.04 15.04 -4.91
CA ARG A 55 -7.94 14.83 -5.87
C ARG A 55 -8.01 15.80 -7.05
N ALA A 56 -9.21 16.11 -7.51
CA ALA A 56 -9.41 17.07 -8.61
C ALA A 56 -8.95 18.48 -8.21
N GLU A 57 -9.31 18.95 -7.01
CA GLU A 57 -8.86 20.24 -6.47
C GLU A 57 -7.35 20.24 -6.22
N TRP A 58 -6.79 19.15 -5.70
CA TRP A 58 -5.35 19.01 -5.50
C TRP A 58 -4.57 19.10 -6.82
N LEU A 59 -4.98 18.36 -7.86
CA LEU A 59 -4.36 18.45 -9.19
C LEU A 59 -4.49 19.86 -9.79
N CYS A 60 -5.61 20.55 -9.54
CA CYS A 60 -5.78 21.94 -9.97
C CYS A 60 -4.74 22.86 -9.30
N GLN A 61 -4.61 22.80 -7.97
CA GLN A 61 -3.69 23.64 -7.21
C GLN A 61 -2.22 23.35 -7.52
N VAL A 62 -1.88 22.08 -7.74
CA VAL A 62 -0.55 21.68 -8.23
C VAL A 62 -0.32 22.26 -9.62
N GLY A 63 -1.29 22.16 -10.53
CA GLY A 63 -1.25 22.75 -11.87
C GLY A 63 -1.00 24.25 -11.88
N ASP A 64 -1.68 25.00 -11.00
CA ASP A 64 -1.51 26.44 -10.83
C ASP A 64 -0.10 26.79 -10.34
N THR A 65 0.45 26.00 -9.42
CA THR A 65 1.78 26.23 -8.84
C THR A 65 2.91 25.85 -9.82
N VAL A 66 2.74 24.73 -10.53
CA VAL A 66 3.66 24.27 -11.59
C VAL A 66 3.63 25.22 -12.80
N GLY A 67 2.50 25.88 -13.04
CA GLY A 67 2.26 26.69 -14.24
C GLY A 67 1.91 25.85 -15.47
N SER A 68 1.53 24.58 -15.29
CA SER A 68 1.12 23.67 -16.37
C SER A 68 0.05 22.68 -15.91
N ALA A 69 -1.22 23.04 -16.14
CA ALA A 69 -2.34 22.12 -15.92
C ALA A 69 -2.27 20.88 -16.81
N ALA A 70 -1.68 20.99 -18.01
CA ALA A 70 -1.53 19.87 -18.94
C ALA A 70 -0.56 18.81 -18.40
N ALA A 71 0.60 19.24 -17.86
CA ALA A 71 1.58 18.33 -17.25
C ALA A 71 0.97 17.59 -16.06
N VAL A 72 0.28 18.32 -15.18
CA VAL A 72 -0.34 17.73 -13.98
C VAL A 72 -1.51 16.81 -14.32
N ALA A 73 -2.31 17.13 -15.34
CA ALA A 73 -3.38 16.26 -15.81
C ALA A 73 -2.85 14.98 -16.47
N GLU A 74 -1.67 15.01 -17.09
CA GLU A 74 -0.97 13.84 -17.61
C GLU A 74 -0.41 12.98 -16.46
N TRP A 75 0.30 13.61 -15.52
CA TRP A 75 0.85 12.95 -14.34
C TRP A 75 -0.23 12.32 -13.45
N GLY A 76 -1.36 13.00 -13.27
CA GLY A 76 -2.52 12.49 -12.55
C GLY A 76 -3.25 11.34 -13.28
N ARG A 77 -2.83 10.94 -14.48
CA ARG A 77 -3.34 9.76 -15.20
C ARG A 77 -2.26 8.70 -15.43
N GLN A 78 -1.14 8.81 -14.72
CA GLN A 78 -0.03 7.88 -14.85
C GLN A 78 -0.51 6.42 -14.62
N PRO A 79 -0.04 5.47 -15.43
CA PRO A 79 -0.37 4.06 -15.25
C PRO A 79 0.15 3.51 -13.94
N THR A 80 -0.53 2.49 -13.43
CA THR A 80 -0.13 1.75 -12.23
C THR A 80 0.05 0.28 -12.56
N VAL A 81 0.97 -0.37 -11.87
CA VAL A 81 1.16 -1.82 -11.92
C VAL A 81 0.81 -2.40 -10.56
N VAL A 82 0.00 -3.46 -10.55
CA VAL A 82 -0.33 -4.20 -9.33
C VAL A 82 0.65 -5.34 -9.16
N ASP A 83 1.16 -5.52 -7.94
CA ASP A 83 1.99 -6.66 -7.58
C ASP A 83 1.10 -7.89 -7.29
N GLU A 84 0.96 -8.75 -8.30
CA GLU A 84 0.20 -10.00 -8.19
C GLU A 84 0.74 -10.92 -7.10
N THR A 85 2.04 -10.88 -6.78
CA THR A 85 2.62 -11.75 -5.74
C THR A 85 2.15 -11.36 -4.34
N VAL A 86 1.85 -10.08 -4.11
CA VAL A 86 1.21 -9.60 -2.88
C VAL A 86 -0.25 -10.02 -2.82
N LEU A 87 -0.96 -9.99 -3.95
CA LEU A 87 -2.35 -10.46 -4.02
C LEU A 87 -2.46 -11.98 -3.74
N GLU A 88 -1.54 -12.78 -4.30
CA GLU A 88 -1.43 -14.21 -4.01
C GLU A 88 -1.15 -14.47 -2.53
N LEU A 89 -0.26 -13.69 -1.90
CA LEU A 89 -0.02 -13.76 -0.46
C LEU A 89 -1.28 -13.41 0.34
N SER A 90 -2.05 -12.39 -0.07
CA SER A 90 -3.31 -12.04 0.58
C SER A 90 -4.32 -13.20 0.53
N ASP A 91 -4.49 -13.83 -0.63
CA ASP A 91 -5.40 -14.97 -0.78
C ASP A 91 -4.97 -16.16 0.08
N GLU A 92 -3.67 -16.45 0.15
CA GLU A 92 -3.13 -17.50 0.99
C GLU A 92 -3.40 -17.24 2.48
N LEU A 93 -3.12 -16.02 2.95
CA LEU A 93 -3.39 -15.60 4.32
C LEU A 93 -4.88 -15.77 4.69
N ARG A 94 -5.77 -15.40 3.77
CA ARG A 94 -7.22 -15.60 3.92
C ARG A 94 -7.60 -17.07 3.93
N GLY A 95 -6.96 -17.90 3.10
CA GLY A 95 -7.10 -19.36 3.11
C GLY A 95 -6.68 -20.01 4.43
N LEU A 96 -5.72 -19.40 5.14
CA LEU A 96 -5.30 -19.79 6.50
C LEU A 96 -6.26 -19.26 7.60
N GLY A 97 -7.30 -18.52 7.24
CA GLY A 97 -8.29 -17.95 8.17
C GLY A 97 -7.87 -16.63 8.83
N LEU A 98 -6.79 -15.99 8.36
CA LEU A 98 -6.45 -14.62 8.76
C LEU A 98 -7.32 -13.64 7.97
N ARG A 99 -7.49 -12.44 8.52
CA ARG A 99 -8.05 -11.32 7.76
C ARG A 99 -6.93 -10.51 7.11
N THR A 100 -7.16 -10.02 5.91
CA THR A 100 -6.25 -9.08 5.25
C THR A 100 -6.95 -7.75 5.03
N ALA A 101 -6.23 -6.67 5.27
CA ALA A 101 -6.76 -5.32 5.11
C ALA A 101 -5.69 -4.39 4.54
N VAL A 102 -6.12 -3.27 3.96
CA VAL A 102 -5.23 -2.23 3.42
C VAL A 102 -5.43 -0.93 4.21
N LEU A 103 -4.35 -0.27 4.61
CA LEU A 103 -4.37 1.10 5.14
C LEU A 103 -3.44 1.98 4.30
N THR A 104 -4.02 2.93 3.57
CA THR A 104 -3.28 3.81 2.66
C THR A 104 -3.46 5.29 2.99
N ASN A 105 -2.40 6.07 2.76
CA ASN A 105 -2.47 7.52 2.73
C ASN A 105 -2.89 7.97 1.33
N GLY A 106 -4.17 7.84 1.01
CA GLY A 106 -4.69 8.06 -0.34
C GLY A 106 -5.51 9.33 -0.49
N THR A 107 -6.05 9.51 -1.69
CA THR A 107 -6.99 10.61 -2.03
C THR A 107 -8.45 10.11 -2.01
N ASP A 108 -9.42 10.95 -2.35
CA ASP A 108 -10.84 10.59 -2.43
C ASP A 108 -11.19 9.59 -3.55
N THR A 109 -10.25 9.28 -4.46
CA THR A 109 -10.47 8.35 -5.59
C THR A 109 -10.03 6.92 -5.33
N ILE A 110 -9.40 6.59 -4.18
CA ILE A 110 -8.86 5.25 -3.91
C ILE A 110 -9.90 4.15 -4.15
N ARG A 111 -11.14 4.32 -3.70
CA ARG A 111 -12.19 3.31 -3.93
C ARG A 111 -12.38 2.98 -5.41
N ALA A 112 -12.49 4.00 -6.25
CA ALA A 112 -12.68 3.83 -7.69
C ALA A 112 -11.43 3.23 -8.36
N GLU A 113 -10.24 3.56 -7.87
CA GLU A 113 -8.97 3.00 -8.35
C GLU A 113 -8.86 1.50 -8.00
N ILE A 114 -9.24 1.11 -6.78
CA ILE A 114 -9.30 -0.31 -6.36
C ILE A 114 -10.27 -1.11 -7.23
N ASP A 115 -11.45 -0.54 -7.53
CA ASP A 115 -12.44 -1.18 -8.40
C ASP A 115 -11.91 -1.32 -9.84
N ALA A 116 -11.26 -0.28 -10.37
CA ALA A 116 -10.66 -0.30 -11.71
C ALA A 116 -9.51 -1.32 -11.84
N MET A 117 -8.72 -1.50 -10.77
CA MET A 117 -7.67 -2.53 -10.70
C MET A 117 -8.23 -3.95 -10.48
N GLY A 118 -9.50 -4.07 -10.06
CA GLY A 118 -10.14 -5.37 -9.84
C GLY A 118 -9.65 -6.12 -8.59
N ILE A 119 -9.06 -5.42 -7.62
CA ILE A 119 -8.46 -6.04 -6.41
C ILE A 119 -9.35 -5.98 -5.17
N GLY A 120 -10.55 -5.37 -5.28
CA GLY A 120 -11.45 -5.14 -4.14
C GLY A 120 -11.91 -6.40 -3.41
N ASN A 121 -11.90 -7.56 -4.06
CA ASN A 121 -12.28 -8.86 -3.47
C ASN A 121 -11.08 -9.67 -2.92
N ARG A 122 -9.86 -9.15 -3.06
CA ARG A 122 -8.61 -9.81 -2.60
C ARG A 122 -8.25 -9.45 -1.16
N PHE A 123 -8.93 -8.47 -0.56
CA PHE A 123 -8.78 -8.05 0.82
C PHE A 123 -10.14 -7.93 1.50
N ASP A 124 -10.19 -8.10 2.81
CA ASP A 124 -11.44 -8.06 3.57
C ASP A 124 -11.86 -6.63 3.94
N ALA A 125 -10.92 -5.68 3.97
CA ALA A 125 -11.19 -4.27 4.24
C ALA A 125 -10.16 -3.32 3.61
N PHE A 126 -10.60 -2.10 3.29
CA PHE A 126 -9.76 -1.00 2.83
C PHE A 126 -10.03 0.23 3.70
N PHE A 127 -8.97 0.83 4.22
CA PHE A 127 -8.98 2.04 5.03
C PHE A 127 -8.19 3.12 4.29
N ASN A 128 -8.88 4.17 3.90
CA ASN A 128 -8.30 5.30 3.18
C ASN A 128 -8.22 6.52 4.10
N SER A 129 -7.04 7.12 4.23
CA SER A 129 -6.83 8.31 5.07
C SER A 129 -7.76 9.48 4.72
N ALA A 130 -8.11 9.65 3.45
CA ALA A 130 -9.01 10.72 3.02
C ALA A 130 -10.46 10.52 3.52
N GLU A 131 -10.87 9.28 3.76
CA GLU A 131 -12.20 8.93 4.30
C GLU A 131 -12.22 9.00 5.83
N ILE A 132 -11.14 8.57 6.50
CA ILE A 132 -11.07 8.51 7.97
C ILE A 132 -10.51 9.79 8.61
N GLY A 133 -9.92 10.70 7.83
CA GLY A 133 -9.40 12.00 8.25
C GLY A 133 -8.01 11.98 8.92
N PHE A 134 -7.36 10.82 9.00
CA PHE A 134 -6.05 10.65 9.63
C PHE A 134 -5.10 9.85 8.74
N VAL A 135 -3.87 10.32 8.63
CA VAL A 135 -2.81 9.70 7.81
C VAL A 135 -1.84 8.91 8.68
N LYS A 136 -1.24 7.84 8.16
CA LYS A 136 -0.02 7.27 8.72
C LYS A 136 1.10 8.33 8.72
N PRO A 137 1.91 8.48 9.79
CA PRO A 137 1.99 7.64 10.99
C PRO A 137 1.13 8.10 12.19
N ASP A 138 0.09 8.90 12.01
CA ASP A 138 -0.78 9.30 13.12
C ASP A 138 -1.45 8.06 13.75
N ILE A 139 -1.29 7.89 15.06
CA ILE A 139 -1.85 6.77 15.83
C ILE A 139 -3.36 6.64 15.68
N ARG A 140 -4.07 7.73 15.36
CA ARG A 140 -5.52 7.74 15.14
C ARG A 140 -5.92 6.91 13.92
N ALA A 141 -5.09 6.88 12.87
CA ALA A 141 -5.34 6.03 11.70
C ALA A 141 -5.31 4.55 12.09
N PHE A 142 -4.30 4.13 12.85
CA PHE A 142 -4.16 2.75 13.31
C PHE A 142 -5.25 2.35 14.31
N ARG A 143 -5.58 3.23 15.28
CA ARG A 143 -6.69 2.99 16.22
C ARG A 143 -8.02 2.79 15.50
N HIS A 144 -8.30 3.59 14.47
CA HIS A 144 -9.49 3.41 13.64
C HIS A 144 -9.55 2.01 13.01
N VAL A 145 -8.42 1.51 12.48
CA VAL A 145 -8.34 0.15 11.93
C VAL A 145 -8.61 -0.91 13.00
N LEU A 146 -7.98 -0.80 14.18
CA LEU A 146 -8.18 -1.74 15.29
C LEU A 146 -9.64 -1.79 15.73
N ASP A 147 -10.26 -0.63 15.93
CA ASP A 147 -11.66 -0.50 16.34
C ASP A 147 -12.61 -1.09 15.28
N ALA A 148 -12.40 -0.76 14.00
CA ALA A 148 -13.24 -1.22 12.90
C ALA A 148 -13.13 -2.74 12.66
N LEU A 149 -11.94 -3.31 12.84
CA LEU A 149 -11.71 -4.75 12.72
C LEU A 149 -12.00 -5.52 14.03
N VAL A 150 -12.25 -4.82 15.14
CA VAL A 150 -12.48 -5.40 16.46
C VAL A 150 -11.34 -6.34 16.86
N VAL A 151 -10.11 -5.79 16.87
CA VAL A 151 -8.87 -6.51 17.23
C VAL A 151 -7.98 -5.67 18.13
N GLU A 152 -7.14 -6.34 18.89
CA GLU A 152 -6.08 -5.70 19.67
C GLU A 152 -4.83 -5.50 18.80
N ALA A 153 -3.95 -4.57 19.20
CA ALA A 153 -2.71 -4.30 18.47
C ALA A 153 -1.81 -5.54 18.29
N GLU A 154 -1.77 -6.42 19.28
CA GLU A 154 -0.97 -7.67 19.26
C GLU A 154 -1.50 -8.74 18.28
N ASP A 155 -2.71 -8.55 17.75
CA ASP A 155 -3.31 -9.40 16.73
C ASP A 155 -2.96 -8.94 15.31
N VAL A 156 -2.31 -7.78 15.15
CA VAL A 156 -2.04 -7.17 13.85
C VAL A 156 -0.56 -7.24 13.50
N PHE A 157 -0.29 -7.67 12.26
CA PHE A 157 0.99 -7.49 11.59
C PHE A 157 0.81 -6.42 10.51
N PHE A 158 1.60 -5.34 10.54
CA PHE A 158 1.53 -4.25 9.57
C PHE A 158 2.80 -4.17 8.73
N THR A 159 2.65 -3.98 7.41
CA THR A 159 3.76 -3.75 6.50
C THR A 159 3.52 -2.54 5.59
N ASP A 160 4.58 -1.78 5.37
CA ASP A 160 4.63 -0.51 4.64
C ASP A 160 6.04 -0.37 4.06
N ASP A 161 6.19 0.28 2.90
CA ASP A 161 7.50 0.50 2.28
C ASP A 161 8.27 1.68 2.90
N SER A 162 7.63 2.45 3.78
CA SER A 162 8.21 3.60 4.47
C SER A 162 8.35 3.36 5.96
N ALA A 163 9.60 3.29 6.43
CA ALA A 163 9.92 3.17 7.86
C ALA A 163 9.28 4.29 8.70
N SER A 164 9.13 5.49 8.12
CA SER A 164 8.49 6.63 8.78
C SER A 164 6.99 6.43 9.05
N LYS A 165 6.32 5.54 8.32
CA LYS A 165 4.89 5.21 8.51
C LYS A 165 4.70 4.15 9.60
N LEU A 166 5.66 3.23 9.73
CA LEU A 166 5.64 2.15 10.72
C LEU A 166 5.69 2.66 12.16
N VAL A 167 6.37 3.79 12.43
CA VAL A 167 6.54 4.32 13.79
C VAL A 167 5.22 4.55 14.53
N GLY A 168 4.14 4.88 13.82
CA GLY A 168 2.82 5.06 14.41
C GLY A 168 2.21 3.75 14.90
N ALA A 169 2.32 2.69 14.10
CA ALA A 169 1.86 1.36 14.46
C ALA A 169 2.69 0.76 15.61
N ASP A 170 4.02 0.90 15.54
CA ASP A 170 4.94 0.42 16.58
C ASP A 170 4.67 1.08 17.94
N SER A 171 4.31 2.36 17.97
CA SER A 171 3.92 3.07 19.20
C SER A 171 2.67 2.49 19.89
N LEU A 172 1.85 1.73 19.16
CA LEU A 172 0.70 0.99 19.67
C LEU A 172 1.02 -0.49 19.94
N SER A 173 2.29 -0.90 19.83
CA SER A 173 2.75 -2.29 19.92
C SER A 173 2.17 -3.21 18.82
N ILE A 174 1.74 -2.65 17.69
CA ILE A 174 1.44 -3.43 16.48
C ILE A 174 2.76 -3.99 15.97
N ARG A 175 2.80 -5.27 15.58
CA ARG A 175 3.99 -5.85 14.98
C ARG A 175 4.19 -5.27 13.59
N THR A 176 5.31 -4.62 13.34
CA THR A 176 5.61 -3.99 12.04
C THR A 176 6.76 -4.65 11.30
N HIS A 177 6.72 -4.57 9.98
CA HIS A 177 7.86 -4.93 9.13
C HIS A 177 7.97 -4.01 7.91
N LEU A 178 9.18 -3.52 7.62
CA LEU A 178 9.45 -2.71 6.44
C LEU A 178 9.39 -3.60 5.20
N PHE A 179 8.47 -3.28 4.29
CA PHE A 179 8.30 -4.06 3.09
C PHE A 179 9.54 -3.97 2.19
N ALA A 180 10.14 -5.11 1.88
CA ALA A 180 11.28 -5.23 0.97
C ALA A 180 11.04 -6.33 -0.09
N GLY A 181 9.76 -6.60 -0.40
CA GLY A 181 9.31 -7.65 -1.31
C GLY A 181 8.61 -8.81 -0.60
N VAL A 182 7.87 -9.61 -1.39
CA VAL A 182 6.99 -10.66 -0.85
C VAL A 182 7.73 -11.79 -0.15
N ASP A 183 8.88 -12.22 -0.66
CA ASP A 183 9.66 -13.30 -0.02
C ASP A 183 10.16 -12.92 1.38
N ASP A 184 10.61 -11.68 1.52
CA ASP A 184 11.04 -11.12 2.79
C ASP A 184 9.85 -10.98 3.77
N LEU A 185 8.71 -10.47 3.28
CA LEU A 185 7.48 -10.40 4.06
C LEU A 185 7.01 -11.78 4.54
N ARG A 186 7.07 -12.81 3.68
CA ARG A 186 6.75 -14.21 4.04
C ARG A 186 7.63 -14.71 5.16
N GLY A 187 8.93 -14.44 5.11
CA GLY A 187 9.88 -14.78 6.17
C GLY A 187 9.49 -14.18 7.52
N HIS A 188 9.12 -12.90 7.54
CA HIS A 188 8.76 -12.19 8.76
C HIS A 188 7.37 -12.59 9.31
N LEU A 189 6.40 -12.89 8.43
CA LEU A 189 5.12 -13.46 8.82
C LEU A 189 5.30 -14.83 9.51
N ARG A 190 6.21 -15.67 9.01
CA ARG A 190 6.54 -16.96 9.66
C ARG A 190 7.20 -16.77 11.03
N GLN A 191 8.14 -15.82 11.16
CA GLN A 191 8.72 -15.47 12.46
C GLN A 191 7.67 -14.95 13.45
N ALA A 192 6.63 -14.29 12.94
CA ALA A 192 5.49 -13.81 13.71
C ALA A 192 4.46 -14.92 14.07
N GLY A 193 4.67 -16.15 13.60
CA GLY A 193 3.82 -17.32 13.88
C GLY A 193 2.73 -17.60 12.85
N VAL A 194 2.81 -17.02 11.64
CA VAL A 194 1.87 -17.26 10.53
C VAL A 194 2.46 -18.29 9.56
N ASP A 195 1.76 -19.41 9.33
CA ASP A 195 2.28 -20.52 8.51
C ASP A 195 2.03 -20.34 7.01
N VAL A 196 2.58 -19.25 6.44
CA VAL A 196 2.61 -19.04 4.99
C VAL A 196 3.74 -19.81 4.32
N ALA A 197 3.52 -20.32 3.11
CA ALA A 197 4.54 -20.97 2.31
C ALA A 197 5.67 -20.02 1.92
N LEU A 198 6.88 -20.55 1.74
CA LEU A 198 7.98 -19.83 1.11
C LEU A 198 7.88 -20.01 -0.41
N HIS A 199 8.05 -18.94 -1.17
CA HIS A 199 8.10 -19.05 -2.62
C HIS A 199 9.36 -19.85 -2.99
N GLY A 200 9.17 -20.99 -3.68
CA GLY A 200 10.26 -21.91 -4.04
C GLY A 200 10.18 -23.34 -3.46
N SER A 201 9.13 -23.71 -2.71
CA SER A 201 8.93 -25.10 -2.25
C SER A 201 8.13 -26.01 -3.20
N GLU A 202 8.04 -25.67 -4.50
CA GLU A 202 7.57 -26.59 -5.55
C GLU A 202 8.73 -27.06 -6.45
N SER A 203 9.73 -27.70 -5.85
CA SER A 203 10.51 -28.75 -6.53
C SER A 203 11.19 -29.58 -5.45
N ILE A 204 11.16 -30.91 -5.59
CA ILE A 204 11.63 -31.95 -4.63
C ILE A 204 10.52 -32.55 -3.75
N ARG A 205 9.40 -33.00 -4.35
CA ARG A 205 8.65 -34.18 -3.87
C ARG A 205 8.14 -35.05 -5.02
N ALA A 206 9.03 -35.44 -5.93
CA ALA A 206 8.70 -36.45 -6.95
C ALA A 206 9.94 -37.23 -7.42
N SER A 207 10.54 -38.06 -6.55
CA SER A 207 11.46 -39.14 -6.97
C SER A 207 11.89 -40.04 -5.80
N HIS A 208 10.95 -40.64 -5.09
CA HIS A 208 11.23 -41.85 -4.28
C HIS A 208 10.18 -42.92 -4.57
N ARG A 209 10.15 -43.41 -5.81
CA ARG A 209 9.68 -44.77 -6.10
C ARG A 209 10.88 -45.57 -6.60
N ARG A 210 11.46 -46.38 -5.71
CA ARG A 210 12.34 -47.48 -6.08
C ARG A 210 11.55 -48.49 -6.91
N PRO A 211 12.09 -49.05 -8.00
CA PRO A 211 11.68 -50.37 -8.46
C PRO A 211 12.47 -51.41 -7.66
N GLY A 212 11.75 -52.22 -6.90
CA GLY A 212 12.27 -53.44 -6.31
C GLY A 212 12.00 -54.62 -7.24
N ARG A 213 13.07 -55.38 -7.50
CA ARG A 213 13.18 -56.75 -8.04
C ARG A 213 12.77 -56.99 -9.49
#